data_AF-Q53VW2-F1
#
_entry.id   AF-Q53VW2-F1
#
_cell.length_a   1.000
_cell.length_b   1.000
_cell.length_c   1.000
_cell.angle_alpha   90.00
_cell.angle_beta   90.00
_cell.angle_gamma   90.00
#
_symmetry.space_group_name_H-M   'P 1'
#
loop_
_entity.id
_entity.type
_entity.pdbx_description
1 polymer ?
#
loop_
_entity_poly.entity_id
_entity_poly.type
_entity_poly.pdbx_seq_one_letter_code
_entity_poly.pdbx_strand_id
1 'polypeptide(L)'
;MEPEHAEVVARLSEGRYLARCSCNGGTYHLHWDAATFRLTPEGLTFLAQVLEDLLAQGNDEGAVWLGSVGLRFRKGEGWGLLRLLRQGLLPGKEPPRALLRHLN
;
A
#
# COMPACT_ATOMS: atom_id res chain seq x y z
N MET A 1 -27.33 -5.75 -1.06
CA MET A 1 -25.98 -5.78 -0.47
C MET A 1 -25.04 -5.69 -1.67
N GLU A 2 -24.40 -4.53 -1.86
CA GLU A 2 -23.43 -4.35 -2.96
C GLU A 2 -22.32 -5.40 -2.81
N PRO A 3 -21.77 -5.96 -3.90
CA PRO A 3 -20.63 -6.86 -3.79
C PRO A 3 -19.48 -6.12 -3.11
N GLU A 4 -18.81 -6.76 -2.14
CA GLU A 4 -17.52 -6.26 -1.66
C GLU A 4 -16.53 -6.30 -2.83
N HIS A 5 -16.34 -5.14 -3.48
CA HIS A 5 -15.47 -5.03 -4.64
C HIS A 5 -13.97 -5.06 -4.29
N ALA A 6 -13.62 -5.17 -2.99
CA ALA A 6 -12.25 -5.14 -2.49
C ALA A 6 -11.86 -6.48 -1.84
N GLU A 7 -10.79 -7.08 -2.32
CA GLU A 7 -10.22 -8.33 -1.78
C GLU A 7 -9.05 -8.00 -0.86
N VAL A 8 -8.98 -8.61 0.34
CA VAL A 8 -7.83 -8.46 1.24
C VAL A 8 -6.65 -9.25 0.67
N VAL A 9 -5.60 -8.54 0.26
CA VAL A 9 -4.41 -9.10 -0.39
C VAL A 9 -3.23 -9.32 0.57
N ALA A 10 -3.24 -8.64 1.72
CA ALA A 10 -2.26 -8.85 2.79
C ALA A 10 -2.84 -8.39 4.14
N ARG A 11 -2.41 -9.01 5.24
CA ARG A 11 -2.93 -8.70 6.58
C ARG A 11 -1.84 -8.86 7.64
N LEU A 12 -1.72 -7.86 8.52
CA LEU A 12 -0.93 -7.94 9.77
C LEU A 12 -1.85 -8.16 10.98
N SER A 13 -3.00 -7.48 11.01
CA SER A 13 -4.02 -7.60 12.05
C SER A 13 -5.39 -7.18 11.49
N GLU A 14 -6.45 -7.25 12.30
CA GLU A 14 -7.79 -6.80 11.89
C GLU A 14 -7.83 -5.31 11.50
N GLY A 15 -7.05 -4.45 12.18
CA GLY A 15 -6.96 -3.02 11.89
C GLY A 15 -5.84 -2.64 10.91
N ARG A 16 -4.95 -3.57 10.54
CA ARG A 16 -3.78 -3.30 9.70
C ARG A 16 -3.70 -4.30 8.56
N TYR A 17 -4.23 -3.93 7.40
CA TYR A 17 -4.31 -4.79 6.23
C TYR A 17 -4.36 -3.98 4.94
N LEU A 18 -4.11 -4.67 3.83
CA LEU A 18 -4.19 -4.11 2.50
C LEU A 18 -5.28 -4.83 1.72
N ALA A 19 -6.20 -4.06 1.14
CA ALA A 19 -7.21 -4.57 0.23
C ALA A 19 -7.04 -3.99 -1.18
N ARG A 20 -7.47 -4.72 -2.21
CA ARG A 20 -7.38 -4.30 -3.61
C ARG A 20 -8.78 -4.29 -4.25
N CYS A 21 -9.21 -3.13 -4.74
CA CYS A 21 -10.39 -2.98 -5.60
C CYS A 21 -9.94 -3.13 -7.06
N SER A 22 -10.60 -3.96 -7.86
CA SER A 22 -10.38 -4.01 -9.32
C SER A 22 -10.89 -2.75 -10.05
N CYS A 23 -11.60 -1.90 -9.31
CA CYS A 23 -12.19 -0.63 -9.72
C CYS A 23 -11.12 0.38 -10.16
N ASN A 24 -11.43 1.19 -11.18
CA ASN A 24 -10.60 2.33 -11.61
C ASN A 24 -9.11 1.99 -11.84
N GLY A 25 -8.81 0.87 -12.51
CA GLY A 25 -7.44 0.48 -12.84
C GLY A 25 -6.69 -0.29 -11.74
N GLY A 26 -7.36 -0.64 -10.64
CA GLY A 26 -6.75 -1.42 -9.56
C GLY A 26 -6.26 -0.52 -8.43
N THR A 27 -7.15 -0.13 -7.51
CA THR A 27 -6.80 0.71 -6.37
C THR A 27 -6.53 -0.14 -5.12
N TYR A 28 -5.50 0.20 -4.35
CA TYR A 28 -5.26 -0.36 -3.03
C TYR A 28 -5.84 0.52 -1.92
N HIS A 29 -6.37 -0.13 -0.90
CA HIS A 29 -6.85 0.46 0.33
C HIS A 29 -5.95 -0.05 1.46
N LEU A 30 -5.06 0.82 1.94
CA LEU A 30 -4.21 0.57 3.09
C LEU A 30 -5.00 0.96 4.34
N HIS A 31 -5.44 -0.04 5.09
CA HIS A 31 -6.04 0.15 6.40
C HIS A 31 -4.92 0.12 7.44
N TRP A 32 -4.84 1.18 8.24
CA TRP A 32 -3.88 1.30 9.31
C TRP A 32 -4.53 1.95 10.52
N ASP A 33 -5.00 1.09 11.42
CA ASP A 33 -5.78 1.43 12.61
C ASP A 33 -7.03 2.25 12.23
N ALA A 34 -7.11 3.52 12.62
CA ALA A 34 -8.25 4.39 12.32
C ALA A 34 -8.22 5.02 10.92
N ALA A 35 -7.11 4.86 10.17
CA ALA A 35 -6.94 5.50 8.87
C ALA A 35 -7.09 4.50 7.71
N THR A 36 -7.66 4.97 6.61
CA THR A 36 -7.69 4.23 5.33
C THR A 36 -7.12 5.12 4.23
N PHE A 37 -6.03 4.67 3.61
CA PHE A 37 -5.36 5.40 2.53
C PHE A 37 -5.62 4.72 1.19
N ARG A 38 -6.03 5.52 0.21
CA ARG A 38 -6.28 5.07 -1.15
C ARG A 38 -5.03 5.29 -2.00
N LEU A 39 -4.46 4.24 -2.55
CA LEU A 39 -3.19 4.27 -3.28
C LEU A 39 -3.33 3.60 -4.66
N THR A 40 -2.74 4.19 -5.69
CA THR A 40 -2.56 3.50 -6.97
C THR A 40 -1.48 2.42 -6.81
N PRO A 41 -1.36 1.45 -7.75
CA PRO A 41 -0.27 0.47 -7.73
C PRO A 41 1.12 1.12 -7.72
N GLU A 42 1.28 2.21 -8.47
CA GLU A 42 2.52 3.00 -8.54
C GLU A 42 2.79 3.70 -7.20
N GLY A 43 1.77 4.32 -6.60
CA GLY A 43 1.86 4.95 -5.29
C GLY A 43 2.21 3.95 -4.17
N LEU A 44 1.66 2.72 -4.25
CA LEU A 44 1.97 1.64 -3.31
C LEU A 44 3.42 1.17 -3.45
N THR A 45 3.90 0.99 -4.69
CA THR A 45 5.29 0.62 -4.98
C THR A 45 6.27 1.69 -4.51
N PHE A 46 5.98 2.95 -4.81
CA PHE A 46 6.77 4.09 -4.37
C PHE A 46 6.84 4.16 -2.84
N LEU A 47 5.71 4.01 -2.15
CA LEU A 47 5.67 3.99 -0.69
C LEU A 47 6.54 2.87 -0.10
N ALA A 48 6.49 1.67 -0.68
CA ALA A 48 7.31 0.55 -0.22
C ALA A 48 8.81 0.85 -0.37
N GLN A 49 9.23 1.47 -1.48
CA GLN A 49 10.62 1.87 -1.70
C GLN A 49 11.08 2.93 -0.70
N VAL A 50 10.31 4.01 -0.54
CA VAL A 50 10.63 5.09 0.41
C VAL A 50 10.74 4.55 1.84
N LEU A 51 9.84 3.64 2.22
CA LEU A 51 9.85 3.03 3.54
C LEU A 51 11.06 2.12 3.74
N GLU A 52 11.46 1.34 2.73
CA GLU A 52 12.68 0.55 2.77
C GLU A 52 13.93 1.43 2.96
N ASP A 53 14.05 2.50 2.18
CA ASP A 53 15.18 3.43 2.27
C ASP A 53 15.24 4.11 3.64
N LEU A 54 14.08 4.46 4.22
CA LEU A 54 14.01 5.04 5.56
C LEU A 54 14.43 4.03 6.63
N LEU A 55 13.97 2.77 6.52
CA LEU A 55 14.30 1.72 7.50
C LEU A 55 15.78 1.31 7.41
N ALA A 56 16.38 1.36 6.23
CA ALA A 56 17.80 1.08 6.01
C ALA A 56 18.73 2.06 6.74
N GLN A 57 18.26 3.28 7.04
CA GLN A 57 19.00 4.26 7.84
C GLN A 57 19.17 3.84 9.31
N GLY A 58 18.41 2.84 9.76
CA GLY A 58 18.56 2.24 11.09
C GLY A 58 17.86 2.96 12.24
N ASN A 59 17.15 4.06 11.96
CA ASN A 59 16.40 4.84 12.96
C ASN A 59 15.33 4.00 13.68
N ASP A 60 15.11 4.30 14.96
CA ASP A 60 14.13 3.59 15.79
C ASP A 60 12.69 4.08 15.60
N GLU A 61 12.53 5.27 15.03
CA GLU A 61 11.26 5.86 14.63
C GLU A 61 11.38 6.55 13.27
N GLY A 62 10.23 6.72 12.61
CA GLY A 62 10.16 7.37 11.32
C GLY A 62 8.75 7.83 10.98
N ALA A 63 8.64 8.52 9.85
CA ALA A 63 7.35 8.89 9.27
C ALA A 63 7.41 8.78 7.76
N VAL A 64 6.31 8.32 7.16
CA VAL A 64 6.07 8.42 5.72
C VAL A 64 4.90 9.37 5.47
N TRP A 65 4.99 10.17 4.41
CA TRP A 65 3.97 11.16 4.07
C TRP A 65 3.15 10.69 2.86
N LEU A 66 1.84 10.68 3.04
CA LEU A 66 0.84 10.33 2.03
C LEU A 66 0.02 11.59 1.73
N GLY A 67 0.50 12.38 0.77
CA GLY A 67 -0.02 13.73 0.54
C GLY A 67 0.23 14.63 1.76
N SER A 68 -0.83 15.14 2.38
CA SER A 68 -0.77 15.99 3.58
C SER A 68 -0.83 15.23 4.90
N VAL A 69 -0.92 13.89 4.88
CA VAL A 69 -1.05 13.06 6.08
C VAL A 69 0.26 12.31 6.34
N GLY A 70 0.80 12.44 7.55
CA GLY A 70 1.98 11.70 7.99
C GLY A 70 1.61 10.46 8.79
N LEU A 71 2.17 9.30 8.41
CA LEU A 71 2.09 8.06 9.17
C LEU A 71 3.38 7.86 9.96
N ARG A 72 3.34 8.13 11.26
CA ARG A 72 4.46 7.88 12.18
C ARG A 72 4.49 6.41 12.60
N PHE A 73 5.68 5.86 12.78
CA PHE A 73 5.85 4.47 13.20
C PHE A 73 7.13 4.29 14.02
N ARG A 74 7.11 3.30 14.91
CA ARG A 74 8.34 2.71 15.46
C ARG A 74 8.96 1.73 14.46
N LYS A 75 10.24 1.41 14.62
CA LYS A 75 11.00 0.50 13.73
C LYS A 75 10.26 -0.79 13.40
N GLY A 76 9.72 -1.48 14.41
CA GLY A 76 8.96 -2.72 14.20
C GLY A 76 7.67 -2.52 13.39
N GLU A 77 6.98 -1.40 13.60
CA GLU A 77 5.79 -1.04 12.84
C GLU A 77 6.12 -0.69 11.39
N GLY A 78 7.23 0.02 11.15
CA GLY A 78 7.74 0.30 9.82
C GLY A 78 8.07 -0.97 9.04
N TRP A 79 8.78 -1.92 9.66
CA TRP A 79 9.02 -3.24 9.04
C TRP A 79 7.73 -4.02 8.80
N GLY A 80 6.76 -3.94 9.72
CA GLY A 80 5.43 -4.52 9.54
C GLY A 80 4.73 -3.94 8.31
N LEU A 81 4.69 -2.60 8.20
CA LEU A 81 4.12 -1.90 7.06
C LEU A 81 4.82 -2.30 5.76
N LEU A 82 6.16 -2.29 5.71
CA LEU A 82 6.91 -2.69 4.52
C LEU A 82 6.58 -4.12 4.08
N ARG A 83 6.50 -5.05 5.04
CA ARG A 83 6.09 -6.43 4.78
C ARG A 83 4.68 -6.49 4.18
N LEU A 84 3.74 -5.77 4.77
CA LEU A 84 2.35 -5.70 4.30
C LEU A 84 2.27 -5.18 2.85
N LEU A 85 2.98 -4.09 2.55
CA LEU A 85 3.01 -3.50 1.21
C LEU A 85 3.59 -4.48 0.18
N ARG A 86 4.72 -5.13 0.50
CA ARG A 86 5.37 -6.09 -0.39
C ARG A 86 4.53 -7.34 -0.64
N GLN A 87 3.88 -7.87 0.40
CA GLN A 87 2.99 -9.02 0.26
C GLN A 87 1.79 -8.70 -0.65
N GLY A 88 1.20 -7.51 -0.47
CA GLY A 88 0.07 -7.08 -1.26
C GLY A 88 0.40 -6.74 -2.72
N LEU A 89 1.68 -6.49 -3.03
CA LEU A 89 2.18 -6.21 -4.38
C LEU A 89 2.46 -7.48 -5.22
N LEU A 90 2.37 -8.69 -4.66
CA LEU A 90 2.78 -9.91 -5.38
C LEU A 90 2.06 -10.07 -6.74
N PRO A 91 2.79 -10.47 -7.79
CA PRO A 91 2.30 -10.48 -9.17
C PRO A 91 1.35 -11.67 -9.39
N GLY A 92 0.05 -11.45 -9.16
CA GLY A 92 -0.99 -12.48 -9.35
C GLY A 92 -1.96 -12.20 -10.50
N LYS A 93 -2.12 -10.95 -10.94
CA LYS A 93 -2.90 -10.57 -12.13
C LYS A 93 -2.26 -9.33 -12.72
N GLU A 94 -1.51 -9.51 -13.82
CA GLU A 94 -1.05 -8.41 -14.68
C GLU A 94 -2.20 -7.40 -14.85
N PRO A 95 -1.99 -6.08 -14.67
CA PRO A 95 -2.96 -5.13 -15.19
C PRO A 95 -3.09 -5.36 -16.71
N PRO A 96 -4.30 -5.29 -17.30
CA PRO A 96 -4.46 -5.45 -18.74
C PRO A 96 -3.49 -4.47 -19.42
N ARG A 97 -2.62 -4.98 -20.30
CA ARG A 97 -1.62 -4.22 -21.08
C ARG A 97 -2.23 -3.13 -21.99
N ALA A 98 -3.51 -2.81 -21.84
CA ALA A 98 -4.27 -1.91 -22.68
C ALA A 98 -4.16 -0.42 -22.30
N LEU A 99 -3.61 -0.04 -21.14
CA LEU A 99 -3.63 1.35 -20.66
C LEU A 99 -2.39 2.20 -21.00
N LEU A 100 -1.37 1.65 -21.67
CA LEU A 100 -0.20 2.42 -22.11
C LEU A 100 -0.34 3.02 -23.52
N ARG A 101 -1.55 3.10 -24.09
CA ARG A 101 -1.76 3.59 -25.47
C ARG A 101 -2.08 5.08 -25.61
N HIS A 102 -2.06 5.88 -24.55
CA HIS A 102 -2.40 7.30 -24.65
C HIS A 102 -1.35 8.21 -24.02
N LEU A 103 -0.14 8.17 -24.59
CA LEU A 103 0.76 9.32 -24.61
C LEU A 103 1.16 9.53 -26.07
N ASN A 104 0.38 10.35 -26.77
CA ASN A 104 0.82 11.16 -27.90
C ASN A 104 0.64 12.61 -27.48
#